data_AF-A0AAJ2IGW5-F1
#
_entry.id   AF-A0AAJ2IGW5-F1
#
_cell.length_a   1.000
_cell.length_b   1.000
_cell.length_c   1.000
_cell.angle_alpha   90.00
_cell.angle_beta   90.00
_cell.angle_gamma   90.00
#
_symmetry.space_group_name_H-M   'P 1'
#
loop_
_entity.id
_entity.type
_entity.pdbx_description
1 polymer ?
#
loop_
_entity_poly.entity_id
_entity_poly.type
_entity_poly.pdbx_seq_one_letter_code
_entity_poly.pdbx_strand_id
1 'polypeptide(L)' 'MAEFSVGDRVRVLPGNIFRLGEDGAAGKVMEWSPERNEGTVKLTHGPVVGVWWGFCAEELEHLD' A
#
# COMPACT_ATOMS: atom_id res chain seq x y z
N MET A 1 -5.36 -12.40 -9.82
CA MET A 1 -5.33 -11.02 -9.28
C MET A 1 -4.32 -11.03 -8.15
N ALA A 2 -3.55 -9.97 -7.94
CA ALA A 2 -2.62 -9.93 -6.80
C ALA A 2 -3.45 -9.83 -5.52
N GLU A 3 -3.36 -10.84 -4.66
CA GLU A 3 -4.00 -10.86 -3.34
C GLU A 3 -2.93 -10.51 -2.29
N PHE A 4 -3.25 -9.53 -1.44
CA PHE A 4 -2.40 -9.14 -0.31
C PHE A 4 -2.99 -9.68 1.00
N SER A 5 -2.13 -9.85 1.98
CA SER A 5 -2.44 -10.30 3.32
C SER A 5 -1.96 -9.28 4.34
N VAL A 6 -2.63 -9.23 5.49
CA VAL A 6 -2.18 -8.42 6.62
C VAL A 6 -0.79 -8.89 7.04
N GLY A 7 0.17 -7.98 7.03
CA GLY A 7 1.57 -8.32 7.27
C GLY A 7 2.48 -8.07 6.08
N ASP A 8 1.95 -8.12 4.88
CA ASP A 8 2.73 -8.04 3.65
C ASP A 8 3.41 -6.68 3.52
N ARG A 9 4.64 -6.72 3.03
CA ARG A 9 5.37 -5.51 2.67
C ARG A 9 5.04 -5.19 1.23
N VAL A 10 4.72 -3.93 0.98
CA VAL A 10 4.31 -3.47 -0.34
C VAL A 10 4.99 -2.16 -0.70
N ARG A 11 5.06 -1.88 -1.98
CA ARG A 11 5.46 -0.60 -2.55
C ARG A 11 4.26 0.01 -3.29
N VAL A 12 4.07 1.30 -3.14
CA VAL A 12 3.09 2.06 -3.94
C VAL A 12 3.61 2.25 -5.36
N LEU A 13 2.82 1.82 -6.34
CA LEU A 13 3.10 1.99 -7.76
C LEU A 13 2.78 3.42 -8.21
N PRO A 14 3.58 3.99 -9.13
CA PRO A 14 3.29 5.29 -9.70
C PRO A 14 2.02 5.25 -10.57
N GLY A 15 1.25 6.34 -10.56
CA GLY A 15 0.11 6.51 -11.46
C GLY A 15 -1.21 6.86 -10.79
N ASN A 16 -1.28 6.86 -9.45
CA ASN A 16 -2.44 7.41 -8.76
C ASN A 16 -2.32 8.93 -8.59
N ILE A 17 -3.13 9.68 -9.35
CA ILE A 17 -3.19 11.15 -9.32
C ILE A 17 -3.58 11.72 -7.94
N PHE A 18 -4.25 10.93 -7.09
CA PHE A 18 -4.61 11.32 -5.73
C PHE A 18 -3.45 11.16 -4.74
N ARG A 19 -2.34 10.54 -5.16
CA ARG A 19 -1.21 10.15 -4.28
C ARG A 19 0.17 10.45 -4.86
N LEU A 20 0.28 11.51 -5.66
CA LEU A 20 1.53 11.93 -6.33
C LEU A 20 2.75 12.12 -5.40
N GLY A 21 2.57 12.16 -4.07
CA GLY A 21 3.65 12.22 -3.08
C GLY A 21 4.09 10.86 -2.50
N GLU A 22 3.36 9.79 -2.77
CA GLU A 22 3.54 8.47 -2.18
C GLU A 22 4.15 7.45 -3.15
N ASP A 23 4.37 7.84 -4.41
CA ASP A 23 4.93 6.96 -5.44
C ASP A 23 6.28 6.39 -4.99
N GLY A 24 6.40 5.06 -5.02
CA GLY A 24 7.58 4.34 -4.56
C GLY A 24 7.71 4.21 -3.04
N ALA A 25 6.78 4.77 -2.25
CA ALA A 25 6.76 4.60 -0.81
C ALA A 25 6.54 3.12 -0.46
N ALA A 26 7.32 2.62 0.49
CA ALA A 26 7.15 1.28 1.04
C ALA A 26 6.24 1.33 2.27
N GLY A 27 5.45 0.29 2.45
CA GLY A 27 4.54 0.16 3.57
C GLY A 27 4.26 -1.27 3.94
N LYS A 28 3.39 -1.41 4.95
CA LYS A 28 2.90 -2.70 5.44
C LYS A 28 1.39 -2.74 5.35
N VAL A 29 0.84 -3.81 4.81
CA VAL A 29 -0.61 -4.05 4.79
C VAL A 29 -1.10 -4.29 6.20
N MET A 30 -2.07 -3.50 6.63
CA MET A 30 -2.66 -3.57 7.97
C MET A 30 -4.05 -4.20 7.94
N GLU A 31 -4.79 -3.99 6.86
CA GLU A 31 -6.11 -4.57 6.61
C GLU A 31 -6.25 -4.84 5.10
N TRP A 32 -6.94 -5.91 4.73
CA TRP A 32 -7.18 -6.24 3.32
C TRP A 32 -8.56 -6.86 3.14
N SER A 33 -9.31 -6.39 2.13
CA SER A 33 -10.56 -6.99 1.68
C SER A 33 -10.33 -7.67 0.32
N PRO A 34 -10.19 -9.01 0.29
CA PRO A 34 -9.98 -9.73 -0.98
C PRO A 34 -11.20 -9.63 -1.91
N GLU A 35 -12.41 -9.50 -1.35
CA GLU A 35 -13.65 -9.34 -2.13
C GLU A 35 -13.68 -8.02 -2.91
N ARG A 36 -13.07 -6.97 -2.36
CA ARG A 36 -13.03 -5.64 -2.94
C ARG A 36 -11.70 -5.30 -3.60
N ASN A 37 -10.71 -6.16 -3.40
CA ASN A 37 -9.34 -5.98 -3.88
C ASN A 37 -8.72 -4.64 -3.42
N GLU A 38 -9.06 -4.23 -2.19
CA GLU A 38 -8.63 -2.98 -1.56
C GLU A 38 -8.23 -3.22 -0.10
N GLY A 39 -7.39 -2.36 0.46
CA GLY A 39 -6.99 -2.46 1.85
C GLY A 39 -6.18 -1.29 2.36
N THR A 40 -5.93 -1.27 3.66
CA THR A 40 -5.21 -0.18 4.32
C THR A 40 -3.73 -0.54 4.47
N VAL A 41 -2.87 0.34 3.97
CA VAL A 41 -1.41 0.22 4.10
C VAL A 41 -0.88 1.32 5.01
N LYS A 42 -0.03 0.92 5.96
CA LYS A 42 0.78 1.85 6.75
C LYS A 42 2.09 2.12 6.03
N LEU A 43 2.22 3.31 5.44
CA LEU A 43 3.42 3.73 4.74
C LEU A 43 4.52 4.13 5.73
N THR A 44 5.77 3.92 5.33
CA THR A 44 6.96 4.25 6.13
C THR A 44 7.77 5.33 5.42
N HIS A 45 7.71 6.57 5.95
CA HIS A 45 8.50 7.70 5.45
C HIS A 45 9.63 8.03 6.42
N GLY A 46 10.82 7.46 6.23
CA GLY A 46 12.00 7.79 7.04
C GLY A 46 11.72 7.76 8.56
N PRO A 47 12.26 8.70 9.36
CA PRO A 47 12.05 8.74 10.82
C PRO A 47 10.65 9.22 11.26
N VAL A 48 9.70 9.43 10.33
CA VAL A 48 8.41 10.06 10.60
C VAL A 48 7.28 9.04 10.72
N VAL A 49 6.31 9.36 11.57
CA VAL A 49 5.06 8.65 11.89
C VAL A 49 4.44 8.00 10.66
N GLY A 50 4.19 6.69 10.73
CA GLY A 50 3.54 5.95 9.64
C GLY A 50 2.10 6.41 9.42
N VAL A 51 1.81 6.85 8.20
CA VAL A 51 0.50 7.30 7.75
C VAL A 51 -0.25 6.12 7.14
N TRP A 52 -1.56 6.07 7.35
CA TRP A 52 -2.43 4.98 6.91
C TRP A 52 -3.27 5.45 5.72
N TRP A 53 -3.23 4.69 4.64
CA TRP A 53 -3.97 5.02 3.41
C TRP A 53 -4.60 3.76 2.83
N GLY A 54 -5.81 3.89 2.28
CA GLY A 54 -6.50 2.78 1.60
C GLY A 54 -6.11 2.65 0.13
N PHE A 55 -5.64 1.52 -0.34
CA PHE A 55 -5.18 1.30 -1.72
C PHE A 55 -5.97 0.17 -2.38
N CYS A 56 -6.18 0.28 -3.70
CA CYS A 56 -6.54 -0.85 -4.56
C CYS A 56 -5.28 -1.69 -4.88
N ALA A 57 -5.48 -2.98 -5.19
CA ALA A 57 -4.37 -3.89 -5.44
C ALA A 57 -3.49 -3.51 -6.63
N GLU A 58 -4.08 -2.88 -7.66
CA GLU A 58 -3.36 -2.41 -8.84
C GLU A 58 -2.37 -1.27 -8.55
N GLU A 59 -2.50 -0.63 -7.40
CA GLU A 59 -1.64 0.46 -6.95
C GLU A 59 -0.46 -0.04 -6.09
N LEU A 60 -0.38 -1.34 -5.87
CA LEU A 60 0.58 -1.94 -4.95
C LEU A 60 1.39 -3.04 -5.65
N GLU A 61 2.65 -3.13 -5.26
CA GLU A 61 3.57 -4.21 -5.62
C GLU A 61 4.04 -4.90 -4.33
N HIS A 62 4.06 -6.23 -4.31
CA HIS A 62 4.65 -7.00 -3.21
C HIS A 62 6.16 -6.76 -3.11
N LEU A 63 6.66 -6.59 -1.90
CA LEU A 63 8.08 -6.56 -1.59
C LEU A 63 8.45 -7.83 -0.82
N ASP A 64 9.46 -8.56 -1.30
CA ASP A 64 10.05 -9.73 -0.62
C ASP A 64 10.61 -9.40 0.78
#